data_AF-A0A368VBA1-F1
#
_entry.id   AF-A0A368VBA1-F1
#
_cell.length_a   1.000
_cell.length_b   1.000
_cell.length_c   1.000
_cell.angle_alpha   90.00
_cell.angle_beta   90.00
_cell.angle_gamma   90.00
#
_symmetry.space_group_name_H-M   'P 1'
#
loop_
_entity.id
_entity.type
_entity.pdbx_description
1 polymer ?
#
loop_
_entity_poly.entity_id
_entity_poly.type
_entity_poly.pdbx_seq_one_letter_code
_entity_poly.pdbx_strand_id
1 'polypeptide(L)'
;MKKVYLVFLIFASLFIACEEDTFRDEEFSKEPPVELNYAETVNAFIGEAFNSGIPVVEAGGNKVFYAIEDVRAQGHEITYDEKQTFVIDATNGAITAPAGNTLSVDTYDFDIKVETIYAEAVFENGYSVTFETPAE
;
A
#
# COMPACT_ATOMS: atom_id res chain seq x y z
N MET A 1 46.14 -19.15 -59.54
CA MET A 1 46.39 -19.11 -58.08
C MET A 1 45.40 -18.09 -57.51
N LYS A 2 44.38 -18.57 -56.77
CA LYS A 2 44.22 -18.36 -55.31
C LYS A 2 44.23 -16.86 -54.95
N LYS A 3 43.06 -16.25 -54.81
CA LYS A 3 42.26 -16.10 -53.56
C LYS A 3 42.83 -14.96 -52.71
N VAL A 4 41.93 -14.32 -51.94
CA VAL A 4 42.19 -13.26 -50.93
C VAL A 4 41.92 -11.83 -51.43
N TYR A 5 40.67 -11.54 -51.81
CA TYR A 5 40.10 -10.16 -51.78
C TYR A 5 38.68 -10.18 -51.18
N LEU A 6 38.43 -11.07 -50.22
CA LEU A 6 37.10 -11.26 -49.63
C LEU A 6 37.15 -11.49 -48.11
N VAL A 7 38.05 -10.79 -47.40
CA VAL A 7 38.13 -10.90 -45.93
C VAL A 7 38.08 -9.53 -45.23
N PHE A 8 38.23 -8.41 -45.95
CA PHE A 8 38.29 -7.09 -45.30
C PHE A 8 36.93 -6.42 -45.05
N LEU A 9 35.82 -7.00 -45.54
CA LEU A 9 34.47 -6.42 -45.43
C LEU A 9 33.56 -7.10 -44.40
N ILE A 10 34.08 -8.03 -43.59
CA ILE A 10 33.31 -8.75 -42.55
C ILE A 10 33.67 -8.30 -41.12
N PHE A 11 34.73 -7.51 -40.95
CA PHE A 11 35.15 -7.06 -39.61
C PHE A 11 34.53 -5.72 -39.15
N ALA A 12 33.72 -5.05 -39.99
CA ALA A 12 33.12 -3.76 -39.67
C ALA A 12 31.68 -3.84 -39.14
N SER A 13 31.05 -5.02 -39.12
CA SER A 13 29.66 -5.20 -38.65
C SER A 13 29.55 -5.78 -37.23
N LEU A 14 30.67 -6.01 -36.54
CA LEU A 14 30.69 -6.62 -35.20
C LEU A 14 30.79 -5.62 -34.03
N PHE A 15 30.72 -4.31 -34.31
CA PHE A 15 30.77 -3.27 -33.28
C PHE A 15 29.45 -2.52 -33.06
N ILE A 16 28.34 -2.94 -33.69
CA ILE A 16 27.00 -2.41 -33.45
C ILE A 16 26.10 -3.51 -32.88
N ALA A 17 26.63 -4.25 -31.91
CA ALA A 17 25.84 -5.16 -31.05
C ALA A 17 26.16 -4.93 -29.57
N CYS A 18 26.73 -3.76 -29.23
CA CYS A 18 26.41 -3.13 -27.96
C CYS A 18 25.14 -2.32 -28.21
N GLU A 19 23.98 -2.99 -28.28
CA GLU A 19 22.82 -2.39 -27.64
C GLU A 19 23.30 -2.17 -26.21
N GLU A 20 23.66 -0.92 -25.87
CA GLU A 20 23.56 -0.51 -24.48
C GLU A 20 22.12 -0.86 -24.12
N ASP A 21 21.96 -1.97 -23.41
CA ASP A 21 20.93 -2.09 -22.40
C ASP A 21 21.12 -0.85 -21.53
N THR A 22 20.57 0.29 -21.96
CA THR A 22 20.20 1.37 -21.08
C THR A 22 19.12 0.74 -20.23
N PHE A 23 19.57 0.04 -19.17
CA PHE A 23 18.81 -0.22 -17.97
C PHE A 23 18.15 1.11 -17.66
N ARG A 24 16.88 1.19 -18.04
CA ARG A 24 16.06 2.34 -17.75
C ARG A 24 15.92 2.29 -16.24
N ASP A 25 16.74 3.06 -15.53
CA ASP A 25 16.57 3.27 -14.10
C ASP A 25 15.08 3.55 -13.92
N GLU A 26 14.37 2.66 -13.24
CA GLU A 26 12.99 2.92 -12.86
C GLU A 26 13.06 4.16 -11.99
N GLU A 27 12.70 5.31 -12.57
CA GLU A 27 12.74 6.60 -11.89
C GLU A 27 11.59 6.62 -10.90
N PHE A 28 11.85 6.06 -9.72
CA PHE A 28 10.92 6.08 -8.61
C PHE A 28 10.63 7.53 -8.23
N SER A 29 9.34 7.83 -8.05
CA SER A 29 8.93 9.16 -7.60
C SER A 29 9.50 9.46 -6.21
N LYS A 30 9.98 10.69 -6.00
CA LYS A 30 10.36 11.17 -4.66
C LYS A 30 9.24 11.97 -3.98
N GLU A 31 8.11 12.13 -4.69
CA GLU A 31 6.93 12.80 -4.16
C GLU A 31 6.26 11.91 -3.11
N PRO A 32 5.61 12.51 -2.10
CA PRO A 32 4.82 11.77 -1.12
C PRO A 32 3.67 11.02 -1.80
N PRO A 33 3.17 9.92 -1.19
CA PRO A 33 1.92 9.29 -1.62
C PRO A 33 0.77 10.31 -1.66
N VAL A 34 -0.04 10.27 -2.72
CA VAL A 34 -1.06 11.31 -2.97
C VAL A 34 -2.50 10.83 -2.85
N GLU A 35 -2.73 9.52 -2.90
CA GLU A 35 -4.07 8.95 -2.85
C GLU A 35 -4.06 7.60 -2.12
N LEU A 36 -5.08 7.36 -1.29
CA LEU A 36 -5.31 6.12 -0.56
C LEU A 36 -6.80 5.79 -0.61
N ASN A 37 -7.14 4.61 -1.13
CA ASN A 37 -8.53 4.17 -1.27
C ASN A 37 -8.69 2.74 -0.78
N TYR A 38 -9.52 2.54 0.25
CA TYR A 38 -10.02 1.21 0.61
C TYR A 38 -11.28 0.88 -0.18
N ALA A 39 -11.52 -0.41 -0.39
CA ALA A 39 -12.82 -0.87 -0.84
C ALA A 39 -13.87 -0.64 0.27
N GLU A 40 -15.13 -0.47 -0.12
CA GLU A 40 -16.23 -0.34 0.83
C GLU A 40 -16.39 -1.63 1.65
N THR A 41 -16.34 -1.50 2.97
CA THR A 41 -16.65 -2.60 3.88
C THR A 41 -18.13 -2.60 4.17
N VAL A 42 -18.82 -3.65 3.70
CA VAL A 42 -20.28 -3.75 3.80
C VAL A 42 -20.74 -4.29 5.16
N ASN A 43 -19.92 -5.07 5.85
CA ASN A 43 -20.29 -5.68 7.14
C ASN A 43 -19.09 -5.69 8.09
N ALA A 44 -19.20 -5.01 9.23
CA ALA A 44 -18.34 -5.19 10.38
C ALA A 44 -19.22 -5.33 11.62
N PHE A 45 -19.03 -6.42 12.36
CA PHE A 45 -19.85 -6.72 13.52
C PHE A 45 -18.98 -6.79 14.78
N ILE A 46 -19.53 -6.27 15.88
CA ILE A 46 -18.86 -6.34 17.18
C ILE A 46 -18.58 -7.80 17.56
N GLY A 47 -17.39 -8.07 18.09
CA GLY A 47 -16.97 -9.42 18.47
C GLY A 47 -16.66 -10.38 17.32
N GLU A 48 -16.88 -10.00 16.06
CA GLU A 48 -16.44 -10.78 14.90
C GLU A 48 -15.06 -10.34 14.40
N ALA A 49 -14.37 -11.23 13.71
CA ALA A 49 -13.14 -10.85 13.01
C ALA A 49 -13.47 -9.86 11.88
N PHE A 50 -12.65 -8.83 11.75
CA PHE A 50 -12.81 -7.80 10.73
C PHE A 50 -11.54 -7.69 9.88
N ASN A 51 -11.73 -7.38 8.59
CA ASN A 51 -10.66 -7.08 7.64
C ASN A 51 -11.15 -6.04 6.63
N SER A 52 -10.43 -4.92 6.49
CA SER A 52 -10.76 -3.82 5.57
C SER A 52 -10.52 -4.12 4.08
N GLY A 53 -9.84 -5.23 3.78
CA GLY A 53 -9.19 -5.43 2.50
C GLY A 53 -7.92 -4.58 2.34
N ILE A 54 -7.24 -4.79 1.21
CA ILE A 54 -6.00 -4.09 0.84
C ILE A 54 -6.38 -2.80 0.11
N PRO A 55 -5.90 -1.61 0.57
CA PRO A 55 -6.13 -0.36 -0.13
C PRO A 55 -5.33 -0.26 -1.43
N VAL A 56 -5.80 0.59 -2.33
CA VAL A 56 -5.04 1.08 -3.48
C VAL A 56 -4.37 2.39 -3.08
N VAL A 57 -3.09 2.55 -3.44
CA VAL A 57 -2.31 3.76 -3.17
C VAL A 57 -1.60 4.25 -4.43
N GLU A 58 -1.64 5.56 -4.64
CA GLU A 58 -0.84 6.22 -5.68
C GLU A 58 0.47 6.74 -5.07
N ALA A 59 1.54 5.96 -5.25
CA ALA A 59 2.88 6.26 -4.71
C ALA A 59 3.98 6.31 -5.79
N GLY A 60 3.60 6.52 -7.05
CA GLY A 60 4.55 6.66 -8.17
C GLY A 60 5.47 5.46 -8.36
N GLY A 61 4.94 4.25 -8.18
CA GLY A 61 5.66 2.98 -8.32
C GLY A 61 6.51 2.58 -7.11
N ASN A 62 6.60 3.42 -6.08
CA ASN A 62 7.37 3.09 -4.88
C ASN A 62 6.74 1.94 -4.09
N LYS A 63 7.62 1.16 -3.44
CA LYS A 63 7.19 0.32 -2.34
C LYS A 63 6.73 1.21 -1.18
N VAL A 64 5.59 0.87 -0.60
CA VAL A 64 4.97 1.59 0.50
C VAL A 64 4.95 0.74 1.77
N PHE A 65 4.90 1.43 2.91
CA PHE A 65 4.63 0.88 4.22
C PHE A 65 3.51 1.64 4.90
N TYR A 66 2.74 0.95 5.73
CA TYR A 66 1.52 1.49 6.33
C TYR A 66 1.60 1.49 7.86
N ALA A 67 1.00 2.50 8.46
CA ALA A 67 0.77 2.58 9.90
C ALA A 67 -0.56 3.28 10.20
N ILE A 68 -1.22 2.89 11.30
CA ILE A 68 -2.31 3.67 11.88
C ILE A 68 -1.65 4.79 12.67
N GLU A 69 -1.86 6.03 12.24
CA GLU A 69 -1.37 7.21 12.96
C GLU A 69 -2.30 7.54 14.13
N ASP A 70 -3.61 7.49 13.88
CA ASP A 70 -4.64 7.62 14.91
C ASP A 70 -5.91 6.87 14.51
N VAL A 71 -6.73 6.56 15.50
CA VAL A 71 -8.08 6.04 15.34
C VAL A 71 -9.00 6.75 16.32
N ARG A 72 -10.17 7.13 15.83
CA ARG A 72 -11.19 7.85 16.59
C ARG A 72 -12.53 7.16 16.42
N ALA A 73 -13.33 7.12 17.47
CA ALA A 73 -14.73 6.72 17.38
C ALA A 73 -15.61 7.97 17.34
N GLN A 74 -16.71 7.94 16.57
CA GLN A 74 -17.56 9.11 16.37
C GLN A 74 -18.49 9.38 17.56
N GLY A 75 -18.97 8.32 18.22
CA GLY A 75 -19.92 8.37 19.33
C GLY A 75 -19.31 8.33 20.73
N HIS A 76 -18.03 7.94 20.88
CA HIS A 76 -17.37 7.86 22.18
C HIS A 76 -15.86 8.16 22.14
N GLU A 77 -15.29 8.40 23.33
CA GLU A 77 -13.84 8.45 23.49
C GLU A 77 -13.28 7.02 23.46
N ILE A 78 -12.52 6.71 22.42
CA ILE A 78 -11.92 5.39 22.24
C ILE A 78 -10.89 5.10 23.34
N THR A 79 -10.96 3.90 23.92
CA THR A 79 -10.02 3.46 24.96
C THR A 79 -8.69 2.99 24.37
N TYR A 80 -7.64 2.91 25.22
CA TYR A 80 -6.35 2.35 24.80
C TYR A 80 -6.49 0.91 24.27
N ASP A 81 -7.31 0.09 24.90
CA ASP A 81 -7.51 -1.32 24.51
C ASP A 81 -8.23 -1.43 23.15
N GLU A 82 -9.21 -0.56 22.87
CA GLU A 82 -9.85 -0.48 21.56
C GLU A 82 -8.88 -0.03 20.47
N LYS A 83 -8.01 0.96 20.75
CA LYS A 83 -6.95 1.35 19.81
C LYS A 83 -6.04 0.18 19.46
N GLN A 84 -5.65 -0.62 20.46
CA GLN A 84 -4.76 -1.79 20.26
C GLN A 84 -5.45 -2.98 19.60
N THR A 85 -6.78 -2.98 19.53
CA THR A 85 -7.55 -4.04 18.86
C THR A 85 -7.36 -4.00 17.34
N PHE A 86 -7.17 -2.80 16.79
CA PHE A 86 -6.91 -2.62 15.36
C PHE A 86 -5.43 -2.80 15.03
N VAL A 87 -5.15 -3.65 14.05
CA VAL A 87 -3.80 -3.88 13.55
C VAL A 87 -3.79 -3.66 12.04
N ILE A 88 -2.87 -2.83 11.57
CA ILE A 88 -2.59 -2.66 10.15
C ILE A 88 -1.40 -3.51 9.73
N ASP A 89 -1.52 -4.25 8.64
CA ASP A 89 -0.39 -4.92 8.01
C ASP A 89 0.50 -3.86 7.35
N ALA A 90 1.71 -3.68 7.87
CA ALA A 90 2.63 -2.65 7.40
C ALA A 90 3.05 -2.80 5.93
N THR A 91 2.81 -3.95 5.29
CA THR A 91 3.24 -4.22 3.90
C THR A 91 2.13 -4.10 2.87
N ASN A 92 0.88 -4.35 3.26
CA ASN A 92 -0.26 -4.30 2.36
C ASN A 92 -1.37 -3.34 2.80
N GLY A 93 -1.31 -2.78 4.00
CA GLY A 93 -2.27 -1.78 4.47
C GLY A 93 -3.61 -2.34 4.94
N ALA A 94 -3.81 -3.66 4.96
CA ALA A 94 -5.06 -4.22 5.49
C ALA A 94 -5.17 -3.98 7.00
N ILE A 95 -6.27 -3.38 7.43
CA ILE A 95 -6.64 -3.18 8.83
C ILE A 95 -7.49 -4.35 9.28
N THR A 96 -7.15 -4.91 10.44
CA THR A 96 -7.82 -6.08 11.01
C THR A 96 -8.17 -5.87 12.46
N ALA A 97 -9.22 -6.56 12.91
CA ALA A 97 -9.53 -6.76 14.32
C ALA A 97 -9.80 -8.25 14.57
N PRO A 98 -9.34 -8.82 15.69
CA PRO A 98 -9.54 -10.23 16.00
C PRO A 98 -10.99 -10.54 16.35
N ALA A 99 -11.41 -11.80 16.15
CA ALA A 99 -12.66 -12.29 16.72
C ALA A 99 -12.61 -12.26 18.25
N GLY A 100 -13.76 -12.03 18.88
CA GLY A 100 -13.87 -11.81 20.32
C GLY A 100 -13.37 -10.44 20.79
N ASN A 101 -13.21 -9.48 19.87
CA ASN A 101 -12.90 -8.10 20.23
C ASN A 101 -14.00 -7.50 21.11
N THR A 102 -13.62 -6.47 21.87
CA THR A 102 -14.50 -5.72 22.75
C THR A 102 -14.82 -4.33 22.20
N LEU A 103 -14.87 -4.21 20.87
CA LEU A 103 -15.23 -2.95 20.22
C LEU A 103 -16.67 -2.58 20.53
N SER A 104 -16.92 -1.29 20.67
CA SER A 104 -18.26 -0.73 20.83
C SER A 104 -18.96 -0.60 19.48
N VAL A 105 -20.30 -0.54 19.48
CA VAL A 105 -21.07 -0.18 18.29
C VAL A 105 -20.84 1.29 18.00
N ASP A 106 -20.07 1.58 16.95
CA ASP A 106 -19.72 2.93 16.53
C ASP A 106 -19.11 2.93 15.12
N THR A 107 -18.94 4.12 14.57
CA THR A 107 -18.07 4.36 13.41
C THR A 107 -16.68 4.73 13.90
N TYR A 108 -15.69 4.01 13.39
CA TYR A 108 -14.27 4.22 13.66
C TYR A 108 -13.61 4.82 12.43
N ASP A 109 -13.05 6.02 12.59
CA ASP A 109 -12.30 6.74 11.56
C ASP A 109 -10.80 6.62 11.83
N PHE A 110 -10.04 6.30 10.78
CA PHE A 110 -8.60 6.03 10.85
C PHE A 110 -7.81 7.07 10.08
N ASP A 111 -6.81 7.63 10.73
CA ASP A 111 -5.75 8.37 10.06
C ASP A 111 -4.65 7.39 9.69
N ILE A 112 -4.37 7.27 8.39
CA ILE A 112 -3.41 6.28 7.87
C ILE A 112 -2.17 6.99 7.40
N LYS A 113 -1.02 6.64 7.99
CA LYS A 113 0.27 7.02 7.46
C LYS A 113 0.72 6.03 6.40
N VAL A 114 1.15 6.54 5.25
CA VAL A 114 1.82 5.78 4.21
C VAL A 114 3.21 6.35 3.98
N GLU A 115 4.21 5.49 4.07
CA GLU A 115 5.62 5.83 3.95
C GLU A 115 6.23 5.10 2.75
N THR A 116 7.04 5.83 1.98
CA THR A 116 7.97 5.28 0.99
C THR A 116 9.40 5.49 1.48
N ILE A 117 10.39 4.95 0.77
CA ILE A 117 11.80 5.21 1.11
C ILE A 117 12.23 6.68 0.94
N TYR A 118 11.40 7.53 0.32
CA TYR A 118 11.74 8.91 0.00
C TYR A 118 10.87 9.94 0.74
N ALA A 119 9.61 9.63 1.00
CA ALA A 119 8.62 10.54 1.53
C ALA A 119 7.47 9.80 2.22
N GLU A 120 6.73 10.52 3.06
CA GLU A 120 5.55 10.02 3.78
C GLU A 120 4.36 10.96 3.60
N ALA A 121 3.16 10.42 3.78
CA ALA A 121 1.91 11.17 3.83
C ALA A 121 1.00 10.59 4.91
N VAL A 122 0.24 11.45 5.58
CA VAL A 122 -0.85 11.06 6.48
C VAL A 122 -2.17 11.39 5.80
N PHE A 123 -3.00 10.37 5.61
CA PHE A 123 -4.33 10.47 5.08
C PHE A 123 -5.31 10.57 6.25
N GLU A 124 -5.71 11.79 6.58
CA GLU A 124 -6.74 12.04 7.60
C GLU A 124 -8.07 11.43 7.18
N ASN A 125 -8.68 10.63 8.06
CA ASN A 125 -9.86 9.81 7.78
C ASN A 125 -9.69 8.96 6.51
N GLY A 126 -8.49 8.42 6.28
CA GLY A 126 -8.16 7.59 5.13
C GLY A 126 -8.92 6.26 5.08
N TYR A 127 -9.54 5.85 6.18
CA TYR A 127 -10.48 4.73 6.23
C TYR A 127 -11.55 4.96 7.31
N SER A 128 -12.75 4.45 7.09
CA SER A 128 -13.84 4.47 8.06
C SER A 128 -14.62 3.16 8.00
N VAL A 129 -15.04 2.66 9.16
CA VAL A 129 -15.88 1.47 9.27
C VAL A 129 -16.86 1.60 10.43
N THR A 130 -18.10 1.21 10.18
CA THR A 130 -19.14 1.14 11.21
C THR A 130 -19.27 -0.29 11.71
N PHE A 131 -19.08 -0.47 13.01
CA PHE A 131 -19.33 -1.74 13.69
C PHE A 131 -20.75 -1.77 14.24
N GLU A 132 -21.48 -2.83 13.91
CA GLU A 132 -22.88 -3.02 14.32
C GLU A 132 -23.05 -4.31 15.14
N THR A 133 -24.20 -4.45 15.78
CA THR A 133 -24.61 -5.75 16.36
C THR A 133 -24.98 -6.72 15.24
N PRO A 134 -24.56 -8.00 15.32
CA PRO A 134 -25.05 -9.04 14.42
C PRO A 134 -26.58 -9.09 14.43
N ALA A 135 -27.20 -9.31 13.27
CA ALA A 135 -28.65 -9.54 13.19
C ALA A 135 -29.01 -10.87 13.90
N GLU A 136 -30.03 -10.83 14.76
CA GLU A 136 -30.60 -12.01 15.44
C GLU A 136 -31.35 -12.95 14.49
#